data_AF-A0A1F2WS38-F1
#
_entry.id   AF-A0A1F2WS38-F1
#
_cell.length_a   1.000
_cell.length_b   1.000
_cell.length_c   1.000
_cell.angle_alpha   90.00
_cell.angle_beta   90.00
_cell.angle_gamma   90.00
#
_symmetry.space_group_name_H-M   'P 1'
#
loop_
_entity.id
_entity.type
_entity.pdbx_description
1 polymer ?
#
loop_
_entity_poly.entity_id
_entity_poly.type
_entity_poly.pdbx_seq_one_letter_code
_entity_poly.pdbx_strand_id
1 'polypeptide(L)'
;MSMGDNLRFNKKLNGKAYQRYDNYDAIEVPATDAIPSDYDGVMGVPVSFLDKYNPDQFQIVGNSDDGEMMAAIGVRPLGHQFIRAYRARGGTGHYSPGMRMLGLLEPQARVIFKRILIRRRTRPAKGTTK
;
A
#
# COMPACT_ATOMS: atom_id res chain seq x y z
N MET A 1 -6.59 -15.55 -2.19
CA MET A 1 -6.82 -15.73 -0.75
C MET A 1 -7.47 -14.46 -0.25
N SER A 2 -8.53 -14.58 0.54
CA SER A 2 -9.18 -13.42 1.17
C SER A 2 -8.29 -12.76 2.22
N MET A 3 -8.63 -11.57 2.70
CA MET A 3 -7.97 -10.95 3.84
C MET A 3 -8.02 -11.86 5.06
N GLY A 4 -9.16 -12.52 5.30
CA GLY A 4 -9.33 -13.48 6.40
C GLY A 4 -8.44 -14.71 6.27
N ASP A 5 -8.36 -15.28 5.06
CA ASP A 5 -7.46 -16.42 4.80
C ASP A 5 -6.00 -16.02 5.00
N ASN A 6 -5.62 -14.85 4.50
CA ASN A 6 -4.27 -14.35 4.63
C ASN A 6 -3.91 -14.11 6.11
N LEU A 7 -4.82 -13.54 6.90
CA LEU A 7 -4.61 -13.34 8.33
C LEU A 7 -4.32 -14.67 9.05
N ARG A 8 -5.00 -15.74 8.67
CA ARG A 8 -4.88 -17.05 9.31
C ARG A 8 -3.69 -17.86 8.83
N PHE A 9 -3.36 -17.79 7.54
CA PHE A 9 -2.43 -18.73 6.90
C PHE A 9 -1.18 -18.08 6.29
N ASN A 10 -1.16 -16.77 6.05
CA ASN A 10 -0.02 -16.12 5.43
C ASN A 10 1.08 -15.79 6.46
N LYS A 11 2.23 -16.46 6.34
CA LYS A 11 3.39 -16.28 7.23
C LYS A 11 3.99 -14.87 7.19
N LYS A 12 3.80 -14.11 6.11
CA LYS A 12 4.30 -12.73 5.96
C LYS A 12 3.47 -11.72 6.74
N LEU A 13 2.16 -11.97 6.91
CA LEU A 13 1.32 -11.20 7.83
C LEU A 13 1.54 -11.62 9.28
N ASN A 14 1.85 -12.89 9.52
CA ASN A 14 2.12 -13.43 10.86
C ASN A 14 0.97 -13.09 11.85
N GLY A 15 -0.27 -13.30 11.42
CA GLY A 15 -1.47 -13.00 12.21
C GLY A 15 -1.79 -11.52 12.41
N LYS A 16 -1.07 -10.61 11.74
CA LYS A 16 -1.33 -9.17 11.82
C LYS A 16 -2.29 -8.73 10.72
N ALA A 17 -3.24 -7.88 11.09
CA ALA A 17 -4.09 -7.20 10.13
C ALA A 17 -3.24 -6.31 9.20
N TYR A 18 -3.75 -6.11 7.99
CA TYR A 18 -3.16 -5.17 7.03
C TYR A 18 -3.16 -3.75 7.61
N GLN A 19 -2.05 -3.05 7.43
CA GLN A 19 -1.93 -1.67 7.89
C GLN A 19 -2.43 -0.72 6.82
N ARG A 20 -2.98 0.43 7.21
CA ARG A 20 -3.40 1.49 6.28
C ARG A 20 -2.42 2.65 6.32
N TYR A 21 -2.16 3.26 5.17
CA TYR A 21 -1.34 4.47 5.13
C TYR A 21 -2.10 5.64 5.76
N ASP A 22 -1.38 6.40 6.58
CA ASP A 22 -1.91 7.58 7.28
C ASP A 22 -2.29 8.70 6.30
N ASN A 23 -1.59 8.77 5.17
CA ASN A 23 -1.66 9.87 4.21
C ASN A 23 -2.19 9.46 2.83
N TYR A 24 -2.67 8.24 2.67
CA TYR A 24 -3.25 7.74 1.42
C TYR A 24 -4.23 6.60 1.68
N ASP A 25 -5.37 6.55 0.99
CA ASP A 25 -6.36 5.47 1.18
C ASP A 25 -5.94 4.19 0.46
N ALA A 26 -4.97 3.51 1.05
CA ALA A 26 -4.44 2.24 0.60
C ALA A 26 -3.95 1.40 1.78
N ILE A 27 -3.91 0.08 1.58
CA ILE A 27 -3.30 -0.85 2.52
C ILE A 27 -1.85 -1.15 2.16
N GLU A 28 -1.02 -1.36 3.16
CA GLU A 28 0.31 -1.94 3.02
C GLU A 28 0.18 -3.46 2.89
N VAL A 29 0.74 -4.01 1.82
CA VAL A 29 0.82 -5.45 1.58
C VAL A 29 2.28 -5.86 1.60
N PRO A 30 2.72 -6.71 2.54
CA PRO A 30 4.14 -6.98 2.75
C PRO A 30 4.75 -7.93 1.70
N ALA A 31 3.93 -8.67 0.95
CA ALA A 31 4.37 -9.65 -0.03
C ALA A 31 3.30 -9.95 -1.09
N THR A 32 3.71 -10.38 -2.28
CA THR A 32 2.80 -10.70 -3.39
C THR A 32 1.78 -11.81 -3.05
N ASP A 33 2.18 -12.80 -2.28
CA ASP A 33 1.28 -13.88 -1.82
C ASP A 33 0.29 -13.43 -0.72
N ALA A 34 0.52 -12.24 -0.15
CA ALA A 34 -0.37 -11.61 0.81
C ALA A 34 -1.35 -10.64 0.16
N ILE A 35 -1.43 -10.55 -1.18
CA ILE A 35 -2.40 -9.69 -1.85
C ILE A 35 -3.81 -10.28 -1.65
N PRO A 36 -4.72 -9.59 -0.93
CA PRO A 36 -6.07 -10.10 -0.71
C PRO A 36 -6.91 -10.09 -2.00
N SER A 37 -7.78 -11.08 -2.17
CA SER A 37 -8.68 -11.20 -3.33
C SER A 37 -9.99 -10.44 -3.20
N ASP A 38 -10.34 -10.03 -1.99
CA ASP A 38 -11.57 -9.40 -1.54
C ASP A 38 -11.38 -7.92 -1.13
N TYR A 39 -10.27 -7.30 -1.57
CA TYR A 39 -10.00 -5.89 -1.37
C TYR A 39 -9.93 -5.16 -2.72
N ASP A 40 -10.85 -4.22 -2.92
CA ASP A 40 -11.03 -3.48 -4.18
C ASP A 40 -10.30 -2.12 -4.22
N GLY A 41 -9.77 -1.68 -3.07
CA GLY A 41 -9.02 -0.44 -2.93
C GLY A 41 -7.59 -0.54 -3.48
N VAL A 42 -6.83 0.54 -3.32
CA VAL A 42 -5.42 0.57 -3.70
C VAL A 42 -4.57 -0.17 -2.67
N MET A 43 -3.59 -0.93 -3.16
CA MET A 43 -2.67 -1.74 -2.36
C MET A 43 -1.24 -1.36 -2.69
N GLY A 44 -0.44 -1.05 -1.67
CA GLY A 44 1.00 -0.89 -1.81
C GLY A 44 1.70 -2.24 -1.68
N VAL A 45 2.24 -2.74 -2.78
CA VAL A 45 2.98 -4.02 -2.85
C VAL A 45 4.48 -3.79 -3.04
N PRO A 46 5.35 -4.76 -2.68
CA PRO A 46 6.79 -4.65 -2.91
C PRO A 46 7.12 -4.52 -4.40
N VAL A 47 8.25 -3.91 -4.74
CA VAL A 47 8.70 -3.77 -6.15
C VAL A 47 8.86 -5.12 -6.87
N SER A 48 9.23 -6.19 -6.14
CA SER A 48 9.31 -7.55 -6.67
C SER A 48 7.96 -8.14 -7.11
N PHE A 49 6.84 -7.45 -6.85
CA PHE A 49 5.56 -7.78 -7.47
C PHE A 49 5.63 -7.76 -9.00
N LEU A 50 6.48 -6.91 -9.58
CA LEU A 50 6.63 -6.77 -11.03
C LEU A 50 7.03 -8.08 -11.72
N ASP A 51 7.79 -8.95 -11.05
CA ASP A 51 8.17 -10.28 -11.56
C ASP A 51 6.95 -11.19 -11.81
N LYS A 52 5.82 -10.92 -11.15
CA LYS A 52 4.58 -11.71 -11.18
C LYS A 52 3.39 -10.89 -11.68
N TYR A 53 3.64 -9.71 -12.25
CA TYR A 53 2.59 -8.80 -12.68
C TYR A 53 1.76 -9.41 -13.81
N ASN A 54 0.44 -9.30 -13.69
CA ASN A 54 -0.51 -9.65 -14.74
C ASN A 54 -1.44 -8.45 -14.99
N PRO A 55 -1.40 -7.81 -16.17
CA PRO A 55 -2.19 -6.62 -16.49
C PRO A 55 -3.70 -6.88 -16.61
N ASP A 56 -4.12 -8.13 -16.82
CA ASP A 56 -5.53 -8.52 -16.83
C ASP A 56 -6.11 -8.55 -15.42
N GLN A 57 -5.26 -8.79 -14.40
CA GLN A 57 -5.68 -8.87 -13.00
C GLN A 57 -5.54 -7.53 -12.27
N PHE A 58 -4.49 -6.78 -12.59
CA PHE A 58 -4.12 -5.59 -11.83
C PHE A 58 -3.85 -4.39 -12.75
N GLN A 59 -4.24 -3.22 -12.27
CA GLN A 59 -3.80 -1.94 -12.78
C GLN A 59 -2.69 -1.40 -11.87
N ILE A 60 -1.58 -0.94 -12.47
CA ILE A 60 -0.59 -0.14 -11.76
C ILE A 60 -1.12 1.28 -11.66
N VAL A 61 -1.26 1.77 -10.43
CA VAL A 61 -1.74 3.11 -10.09
C VAL A 61 -0.58 4.09 -9.97
N GLY A 62 0.54 3.65 -9.41
CA GLY A 62 1.76 4.46 -9.36
C GLY A 62 2.93 3.81 -8.63
N ASN A 63 4.04 4.54 -8.55
CA ASN A 63 5.22 4.15 -7.80
C ASN A 63 5.45 5.17 -6.65
N SER A 64 5.98 4.70 -5.52
CA SER A 64 6.19 5.56 -4.36
C SER A 64 7.51 6.33 -4.35
N ASP A 65 8.33 6.24 -5.40
CA ASP A 65 9.59 6.97 -5.53
C ASP A 65 9.43 8.30 -6.27
N ASP A 66 8.34 8.46 -7.01
CA ASP A 66 8.02 9.67 -7.77
C ASP A 66 7.04 10.56 -6.99
N GLY A 67 7.56 11.67 -6.47
CA GLY A 67 6.78 12.63 -5.69
C GLY A 67 5.66 13.32 -6.49
N GLU A 68 5.85 13.53 -7.80
CA GLU A 68 4.84 14.13 -8.67
C GLU A 68 3.72 13.14 -8.95
N MET A 69 4.05 11.89 -9.26
CA MET A 69 3.07 10.82 -9.44
C MET A 69 2.26 10.60 -8.17
N MET A 70 2.92 10.56 -7.01
CA MET A 70 2.27 10.44 -5.71
C MET A 70 1.31 11.61 -5.45
N ALA A 71 1.69 12.83 -5.84
CA ALA A 71 0.79 13.99 -5.77
C ALA A 71 -0.43 13.81 -6.70
N ALA A 72 -0.22 13.39 -7.95
CA ALA A 72 -1.26 13.24 -8.96
C ALA A 72 -2.32 12.20 -8.58
N ILE A 73 -1.93 11.13 -7.89
CA ILE A 73 -2.86 10.10 -7.39
C ILE A 73 -3.50 10.46 -6.04
N GLY A 74 -3.18 11.61 -5.46
CA GLY A 74 -3.82 12.10 -4.24
C GLY A 74 -3.15 11.71 -2.93
N VAL A 75 -1.88 11.28 -2.95
CA VAL A 75 -1.12 11.07 -1.71
C VAL A 75 -0.88 12.42 -1.05
N ARG A 76 -1.38 12.55 0.19
CA ARG A 76 -1.17 13.75 1.00
C ARG A 76 0.29 13.80 1.45
N PRO A 77 0.89 14.99 1.58
CA PRO A 77 2.21 15.11 2.20
C PRO A 77 2.19 14.59 3.64
N LEU A 78 3.35 14.15 4.14
CA LEU A 78 3.52 13.81 5.55
C LEU A 78 3.17 15.03 6.41
N GLY A 79 2.28 14.84 7.38
CA GLY A 79 1.87 15.89 8.31
C GLY A 79 2.83 16.07 9.49
N HIS A 80 2.71 17.20 10.18
CA HIS A 80 3.50 17.49 11.39
C HIS A 80 3.31 16.42 12.47
N GLN A 81 2.09 15.91 12.64
CA GLN A 81 1.80 14.85 13.62
C GLN A 81 2.57 13.57 13.30
N PHE A 82 2.57 13.14 12.04
CA PHE A 82 3.31 11.96 11.61
C PHE A 82 4.82 12.14 11.85
N ILE A 83 5.39 13.27 11.45
CA ILE A 83 6.82 13.53 11.63
C ILE A 83 7.19 13.57 13.11
N ARG A 84 6.37 14.18 13.97
CA ARG A 84 6.58 14.18 15.43
C ARG A 84 6.58 12.75 15.98
N ALA A 85 5.61 11.92 15.61
CA ALA A 85 5.53 10.53 16.04
C ALA A 85 6.72 9.69 15.52
N TYR A 86 7.15 9.91 14.28
CA TYR A 86 8.33 9.28 13.68
C TYR A 86 9.62 9.64 14.44
N ARG A 87 9.82 10.92 14.79
CA ARG A 87 10.99 11.37 15.57
C ARG A 87 10.96 10.88 17.02
N ALA A 88 9.78 10.89 17.67
CA ALA A 88 9.63 10.46 19.05
C ALA A 88 10.05 9.00 19.30
N ARG A 89 9.97 8.13 18.29
CA ARG A 89 10.47 6.75 18.35
C ARG A 89 11.90 6.55 17.84
N GLY A 90 12.66 7.63 17.67
CA GLY A 90 14.06 7.60 17.22
C GLY A 90 14.24 7.49 15.70
N GLY A 91 13.25 7.87 14.89
CA GLY A 91 13.40 7.90 13.43
C GLY A 91 14.44 8.92 12.98
N THR A 92 15.45 8.48 12.22
CA THR A 92 16.61 9.31 11.80
C THR A 92 16.58 9.72 10.32
N GLY A 93 15.67 9.18 9.51
CA GLY A 93 15.58 9.48 8.08
C GLY A 93 15.34 10.97 7.80
N HIS A 94 15.77 11.47 6.64
CA HIS A 94 15.63 12.87 6.25
C HIS A 94 14.21 13.18 5.76
N TYR A 95 13.21 12.98 6.64
CA TYR A 95 11.80 13.27 6.37
C TYR A 95 11.37 14.56 7.07
N SER A 96 10.69 15.43 6.33
CA SER A 96 10.10 16.68 6.82
C SER A 96 8.62 16.77 6.42
N PRO A 97 7.83 17.62 7.12
CA PRO A 97 6.47 17.94 6.66
C PRO A 97 6.50 18.47 5.22
N GLY A 98 5.52 18.06 4.41
CA GLY A 98 5.46 18.44 2.98
C GLY A 98 6.03 17.39 2.01
N MET A 99 6.91 16.50 2.47
CA MET A 99 7.40 15.38 1.66
C MET A 99 6.28 14.37 1.38
N ARG A 100 6.27 13.79 0.17
CA ARG A 100 5.32 12.74 -0.21
C ARG A 100 5.99 11.39 -0.16
N MET A 101 5.67 10.64 0.89
CA MET A 101 6.08 9.25 1.11
C MET A 101 4.88 8.49 1.67
N LEU A 102 4.87 7.16 1.60
CA LEU A 102 3.82 6.38 2.25
C LEU A 102 4.12 6.22 3.75
N GLY A 103 3.32 6.86 4.60
CA GLY A 103 3.46 6.82 6.05
C GLY A 103 2.51 5.84 6.71
N LEU A 104 2.97 5.06 7.69
CA LEU A 104 2.12 4.29 8.61
C LEU A 104 2.25 4.88 10.00
N LEU A 105 1.13 5.23 10.65
CA LEU A 105 1.15 5.76 12.02
C LEU A 105 1.11 4.65 13.07
N GLU A 106 0.26 3.64 12.85
CA GLU A 106 0.01 2.55 13.80
C GLU A 106 0.56 1.19 13.29
N PRO A 107 1.04 0.32 14.20
CA PRO A 107 1.21 0.55 15.63
C PRO A 107 2.44 1.42 15.95
N GLN A 108 3.27 1.71 14.95
CA GLN A 108 4.47 2.52 15.10
C GLN A 108 4.73 3.37 13.86
N ALA A 109 4.97 4.67 14.07
CA ALA A 109 5.19 5.65 13.02
C ALA A 109 6.40 5.30 12.13
N ARG A 110 6.20 4.97 10.86
CA ARG A 110 7.30 4.65 9.94
C ARG A 110 6.96 5.01 8.51
N VAL A 111 7.97 5.42 7.75
CA VAL A 111 7.87 5.56 6.30
C VAL A 111 8.14 4.19 5.67
N ILE A 112 7.28 3.78 4.74
CA ILE A 112 7.47 2.55 3.98
C ILE A 112 8.33 2.84 2.75
N PHE A 113 9.44 2.11 2.67
CA PHE A 113 10.32 2.13 1.52
C PHE A 113 9.65 1.46 0.32
N LYS A 114 9.73 2.09 -0.85
CA LYS A 114 9.39 1.59 -2.19
C LYS A 114 8.21 0.63 -2.27
N ARG A 115 7.08 1.14 -2.75
CA ARG A 115 5.89 0.37 -3.12
C ARG A 115 5.47 0.69 -4.54
N ILE A 116 5.01 -0.35 -5.22
CA ILE A 116 4.16 -0.19 -6.39
C ILE A 116 2.73 -0.17 -5.86
N LEU A 117 1.98 0.86 -6.22
CA LEU A 117 0.57 1.00 -5.90
C LEU A 117 -0.23 0.32 -7.00
N ILE A 118 -1.02 -0.68 -6.63
CA ILE A 118 -1.84 -1.46 -7.56
C ILE A 118 -3.30 -1.45 -7.14
N ARG A 119 -4.18 -1.70 -8.09
CA ARG A 119 -5.60 -1.97 -7.85
C ARG A 119 -6.03 -3.18 -8.66
N ARG A 120 -6.96 -3.99 -8.15
CA ARG A 120 -7.58 -5.05 -8.95
C ARG A 120 -8.40 -4.44 -10.08
N ARG A 121 -8.32 -5.03 -11.27
CA ARG A 121 -9.32 -4.73 -12.30
C ARG A 121 -10.63 -5.39 -11.89
N THR A 122 -11.71 -4.61 -11.92
CA THR A 122 -13.06 -5.17 -11.89
C THR A 122 -13.22 -6.04 -13.15
N ARG A 123 -13.57 -7.32 -12.98
CA ARG A 123 -14.00 -8.13 -14.12
C ARG A 123 -15.22 -7.42 -14.74
N PRO A 124 -15.28 -7.25 -16.06
CA PRO A 124 -16.55 -6.92 -16.68
C PRO A 124 -17.56 -7.98 -16.24
N ALA A 125 -18.75 -7.54 -15.82
CA ALA A 125 -19.86 -8.47 -15.58
C ALA A 125 -19.96 -9.35 -16.82
N LYS A 126 -19.94 -10.69 -16.66
CA LYS A 126 -20.18 -11.60 -17.79
C LYS A 126 -21.46 -11.12 -18.46
N GLY A 127 -21.32 -10.56 -19.67
CA GLY A 127 -22.47 -10.21 -20.47
C GLY A 127 -23.36 -11.42 -20.55
N THR A 128 -24.62 -11.27 -20.15
CA THR A 128 -25.67 -12.23 -20.47
C THR A 128 -25.69 -12.37 -21.98
N THR A 129 -25.06 -13.42 -22.48
CA THR A 129 -25.29 -13.91 -23.82
C THR A 129 -26.76 -14.33 -23.86
N LYS A 130 -27.58 -13.55 -24.58
CA LYS A 130 -28.86 -14.03 -25.09
C LYS A 130 -28.60 -14.86 -26.34
#